data_AF-A0A965JHY4-F1
#
_entry.id   AF-A0A965JHY4-F1
#
_cell.length_a   1.000
_cell.length_b   1.000
_cell.length_c   1.000
_cell.angle_alpha   90.00
_cell.angle_beta   90.00
_cell.angle_gamma   90.00
#
_symmetry.space_group_name_H-M   'P 1'
#
loop_
_entity.id
_entity.type
_entity.pdbx_description
1 polymer ?
#
loop_
_entity_poly.entity_id
_entity_poly.type
_entity_poly.pdbx_seq_one_letter_code
_entity_poly.pdbx_strand_id
1 'polypeptide(L)'
;LDPDNVWVRFALDSIRRTTGQDPVLLPNLGGSLPNDVFADILGLPTVWIPHSYAGCSQHAPNEHLLASAARQGLELMAGLFWDLGDQAASLKMASQQG
;
A
#
# COMPACT_ATOMS: atom_id res chain seq x y z
N LEU A 1 7.50 -6.81 -5.35
CA LEU A 1 6.64 -7.96 -4.98
C LEU A 1 5.97 -8.48 -6.24
N ASP A 2 5.80 -9.79 -6.39
CA ASP A 2 5.02 -10.35 -7.51
C ASP A 2 3.59 -9.75 -7.49
N PRO A 3 3.07 -9.18 -8.59
CA PRO A 3 1.68 -8.73 -8.71
C PRO A 3 0.64 -9.77 -8.29
N ASP A 4 0.96 -11.06 -8.46
CA ASP A 4 0.08 -12.18 -8.11
C ASP A 4 0.21 -12.64 -6.65
N ASN A 5 1.07 -11.99 -5.86
CA ASN A 5 1.23 -12.28 -4.45
C ASN A 5 -0.06 -11.99 -3.66
N VAL A 6 -0.40 -12.87 -2.72
CA VAL A 6 -1.61 -12.76 -1.89
C VAL A 6 -1.72 -11.42 -1.15
N TRP A 7 -0.59 -10.84 -0.73
CA TRP A 7 -0.56 -9.53 -0.06
C TRP A 7 -0.90 -8.38 -1.00
N VAL A 8 -0.55 -8.47 -2.29
CA VAL A 8 -0.95 -7.49 -3.31
C VAL A 8 -2.45 -7.55 -3.54
N ARG A 9 -3.00 -8.76 -3.75
CA ARG A 9 -4.44 -8.96 -3.96
C ARG A 9 -5.26 -8.50 -2.76
N PHE A 10 -4.83 -8.86 -1.54
CA PHE A 10 -5.43 -8.38 -0.31
C PHE A 10 -5.49 -6.85 -0.25
N ALA A 11 -4.37 -6.17 -0.50
CA ALA A 11 -4.32 -4.71 -0.45
C ALA A 11 -5.25 -4.08 -1.49
N LEU A 12 -5.26 -4.59 -2.74
CA LEU A 12 -6.15 -4.10 -3.79
C LEU A 12 -7.62 -4.24 -3.40
N ASP A 13 -8.02 -5.41 -2.89
CA ASP A 13 -9.42 -5.67 -2.51
C ASP A 13 -9.87 -4.87 -1.30
N SER A 14 -8.99 -4.70 -0.30
CA SER A 14 -9.26 -3.88 0.89
C SER A 14 -9.42 -2.40 0.53
N ILE A 15 -8.53 -1.87 -0.32
CA ILE A 15 -8.62 -0.48 -0.79
C ILE A 15 -9.90 -0.27 -1.60
N ARG A 16 -10.22 -1.20 -2.51
CA ARG A 16 -11.45 -1.13 -3.32
C ARG A 16 -12.70 -1.12 -2.45
N ARG A 17 -12.78 -2.03 -1.49
CA ARG A 17 -13.92 -2.12 -0.55
C ARG A 17 -14.08 -0.85 0.28
N THR A 18 -12.97 -0.30 0.76
CA THR A 18 -12.99 0.89 1.63
C THR A 18 -13.35 2.15 0.87
N THR A 19 -12.77 2.35 -0.31
CA THR A 19 -12.88 3.62 -1.06
C THR A 19 -13.95 3.61 -2.15
N GLY A 20 -14.44 2.42 -2.54
CA GLY A 20 -15.32 2.25 -3.69
C GLY A 20 -14.66 2.55 -5.05
N GLN A 21 -13.33 2.68 -5.08
CA GLN A 21 -12.53 3.01 -6.28
C GLN A 21 -11.68 1.81 -6.69
N ASP A 22 -11.41 1.65 -7.99
CA ASP A 22 -10.45 0.67 -8.48
C ASP A 22 -9.01 1.17 -8.27
N PRO A 23 -8.20 0.51 -7.43
CA PRO A 23 -6.82 0.93 -7.21
C PRO A 23 -5.95 0.58 -8.42
N VAL A 24 -5.01 1.47 -8.75
CA VAL A 24 -4.04 1.24 -9.81
C VAL A 24 -2.83 0.50 -9.23
N LEU A 25 -2.54 -0.68 -9.76
CA LEU A 25 -1.31 -1.41 -9.46
C LEU A 25 -0.17 -0.94 -10.36
N LEU A 26 0.84 -0.30 -9.77
CA LEU A 26 2.05 0.10 -10.48
C LEU A 26 3.20 -0.84 -10.09
N PRO A 27 3.89 -1.48 -11.06
CA PRO A 27 4.95 -2.44 -10.75
C PRO A 27 6.16 -1.77 -10.10
N ASN A 28 6.45 -0.51 -10.45
CA ASN A 28 7.57 0.28 -9.92
C ASN A 28 7.16 1.76 -9.79
N LEU A 29 7.67 2.46 -8.77
CA LEU A 29 7.56 3.92 -8.64
C LEU A 29 8.93 4.59 -8.83
N GLY A 30 8.94 5.81 -9.37
CA GLY A 30 10.14 6.63 -9.49
C GLY A 30 10.56 7.21 -8.14
N GLY A 31 11.17 6.40 -7.28
CA GLY A 31 11.70 6.79 -5.98
C GLY A 31 12.41 5.62 -5.30
N SER A 32 13.48 5.89 -4.55
CA SER A 32 14.19 4.87 -3.78
C SER A 32 13.69 4.85 -2.33
N LEU A 33 13.35 3.66 -1.84
CA LEU A 33 13.16 3.36 -0.42
C LEU A 33 14.11 2.21 -0.04
N PRO A 34 14.50 2.08 1.24
CA PRO A 34 15.29 0.95 1.72
C PRO A 34 14.43 -0.33 1.81
N ASN A 35 13.67 -0.64 0.76
CA ASN A 35 12.73 -1.75 0.69
C ASN A 35 13.43 -3.12 0.75
N ASP A 36 14.65 -3.21 0.21
CA ASP A 36 15.46 -4.43 0.13
C ASP A 36 15.71 -5.06 1.52
N VAL A 37 15.82 -4.22 2.57
CA VAL A 37 15.97 -4.72 3.95
C VAL A 37 14.75 -5.55 4.37
N PHE A 38 13.55 -5.12 3.99
CA PHE A 38 12.33 -5.84 4.33
C PHE A 38 12.06 -7.00 3.36
N ALA A 39 12.15 -6.73 2.06
CA ALA A 39 11.80 -7.70 1.02
C ALA A 39 12.81 -8.85 0.91
N ASP A 40 14.11 -8.54 0.89
CA ASP A 40 15.14 -9.53 0.56
C ASP A 40 15.85 -10.07 1.80
N ILE A 41 16.17 -9.20 2.77
CA ILE A 41 16.89 -9.63 3.98
C ILE A 41 15.93 -10.30 4.96
N LEU A 42 14.77 -9.68 5.23
CA LEU A 42 13.79 -10.22 6.17
C LEU A 42 12.75 -11.14 5.52
N GLY A 43 12.69 -11.19 4.19
CA GLY A 43 11.70 -12.01 3.46
C GLY A 43 10.26 -11.58 3.71
N LEU A 44 10.03 -10.31 4.07
CA LEU A 44 8.71 -9.78 4.37
C LEU A 44 8.05 -9.20 3.12
N PRO A 45 6.75 -9.45 2.90
CA PRO A 45 6.02 -8.84 1.80
C PRO A 45 5.94 -7.32 2.04
N THR A 46 6.21 -6.55 0.99
CA THR A 46 6.08 -5.09 1.03
C THR A 46 5.15 -4.59 -0.06
N VAL A 47 4.23 -3.70 0.34
CA VAL A 47 3.26 -3.03 -0.53
C VAL A 47 3.37 -1.53 -0.28
N TRP A 48 3.46 -0.74 -1.35
CA TRP A 48 3.51 0.72 -1.26
C TRP A 48 2.16 1.31 -1.63
N ILE A 49 1.61 2.13 -0.72
CA ILE A 49 0.37 2.87 -0.92
C ILE A 49 0.70 4.38 -0.82
N PRO A 50 0.83 5.11 -1.94
CA PRO A 50 1.16 6.53 -1.92
C PRO A 50 -0.05 7.39 -1.51
N HIS A 51 0.19 8.40 -0.67
CA HIS A 51 -0.79 9.43 -0.30
C HIS A 51 -0.36 10.83 -0.79
N SER A 52 0.44 10.86 -1.86
CA SER A 52 0.90 12.09 -2.51
C SER A 52 0.24 12.26 -3.87
N TYR A 53 0.54 13.38 -4.53
CA TYR A 53 0.02 13.67 -5.86
C TYR A 53 1.07 14.42 -6.70
N ALA A 54 0.93 14.39 -8.03
CA ALA A 54 1.82 15.08 -8.96
C ALA A 54 1.65 16.60 -8.79
N GLY A 55 2.48 17.22 -7.94
CA GLY A 55 2.36 18.64 -7.60
C GLY A 55 2.52 18.95 -6.11
N CYS A 56 2.65 17.94 -5.25
CA CYS A 56 2.90 18.14 -3.82
C CYS A 56 4.23 18.83 -3.49
N SER A 57 5.12 19.05 -4.47
CA SER A 57 6.44 19.68 -4.29
C SER A 57 7.31 18.98 -3.24
N GLN A 58 7.28 17.65 -3.20
CA GLN A 58 8.16 16.86 -2.35
C GLN A 58 9.63 17.27 -2.55
N HIS A 59 10.33 17.56 -1.45
CA HIS A 59 11.72 18.04 -1.45
C HIS A 59 11.94 19.39 -2.15
N ALA A 60 10.91 20.24 -2.25
CA ALA A 60 11.00 21.59 -2.83
C ALA A 60 10.22 22.63 -1.99
N PRO A 61 10.47 23.94 -2.17
CA PRO A 61 9.70 24.98 -1.47
C PRO A 61 8.19 24.87 -1.72
N ASN A 62 7.40 25.23 -0.71
CA ASN A 62 5.94 25.10 -0.71
C ASN A 62 5.45 23.66 -0.89
N GLU A 63 6.16 22.69 -0.30
CA GLU A 63 5.67 21.32 -0.11
C GLU A 63 4.33 21.35 0.62
N HIS A 64 3.34 20.62 0.08
CA HIS A 64 1.98 20.65 0.61
C HIS A 64 1.20 19.38 0.29
N LEU A 65 0.13 19.17 1.06
CA LEU A 65 -0.78 18.05 0.94
C LEU A 65 -2.21 18.58 0.77
N LEU A 66 -2.96 18.01 -0.18
CA LEU A 66 -4.37 18.33 -0.33
C LEU A 66 -5.16 17.75 0.85
N ALA A 67 -6.06 18.55 1.43
CA ALA A 67 -6.92 18.08 2.52
C ALA A 67 -7.78 16.86 2.11
N SER A 68 -8.17 16.78 0.84
CA SER A 68 -8.85 15.62 0.27
C SER A 68 -7.97 14.38 0.23
N ALA A 69 -6.71 14.51 -0.18
CA ALA A 69 -5.74 13.40 -0.20
C ALA A 69 -5.44 12.92 1.23
N ALA A 70 -5.29 13.83 2.19
CA ALA A 70 -5.14 13.47 3.61
C ALA A 70 -6.34 12.69 4.15
N ARG A 71 -7.56 13.16 3.85
CA ARG A 71 -8.81 12.50 4.27
C ARG A 71 -8.95 11.10 3.69
N GLN A 72 -8.75 10.96 2.37
CA GLN A 72 -8.82 9.66 1.71
C GLN A 72 -7.73 8.72 2.19
N GLY A 73 -6.51 9.23 2.43
CA GLY A 73 -5.42 8.43 3.00
C GLY A 73 -5.76 7.88 4.39
N LEU A 74 -6.36 8.70 5.26
CA LEU A 74 -6.82 8.25 6.57
C LEU A 74 -7.90 7.16 6.46
N GLU A 75 -8.92 7.38 5.61
CA GLU A 75 -10.00 6.42 5.37
C GLU A 75 -9.47 5.09 4.85
N LEU A 76 -8.65 5.13 3.79
CA LEU A 76 -8.05 3.96 3.17
C LEU A 76 -7.21 3.16 4.16
N MET A 77 -6.30 3.82 4.89
CA MET A 77 -5.41 3.11 5.80
C MET A 77 -6.14 2.56 7.02
N ALA A 78 -7.20 3.24 7.50
CA ALA A 78 -8.06 2.71 8.54
C ALA A 78 -8.75 1.40 8.10
N GLY A 79 -9.32 1.38 6.89
CA GLY A 79 -9.92 0.16 6.32
C GLY A 79 -8.91 -0.96 6.12
N LEU A 80 -7.73 -0.64 5.58
CA LEU A 80 -6.66 -1.61 5.37
C LEU A 80 -6.18 -2.26 6.68
N PHE A 81 -5.96 -1.46 7.73
CA PHE A 81 -5.54 -2.01 9.01
C PHE A 81 -6.65 -2.80 9.71
N TRP A 82 -7.91 -2.39 9.54
CA TRP A 82 -9.05 -3.17 10.02
C TRP A 82 -9.09 -4.55 9.38
N ASP A 83 -9.07 -4.60 8.04
CA ASP A 83 -9.12 -5.87 7.29
C ASP A 83 -7.89 -6.75 7.56
N LEU A 84 -6.73 -6.13 7.76
CA LEU A 84 -5.52 -6.86 8.13
C LEU A 84 -5.69 -7.52 9.50
N GLY A 85 -6.24 -6.81 10.49
CA GLY A 85 -6.51 -7.37 11.81
C GLY A 85 -7.47 -8.57 11.75
N ASP A 86 -8.47 -8.52 10.87
CA ASP A 86 -9.47 -9.57 10.69
C ASP A 86 -8.91 -10.80 9.92
N GLN A 87 -8.02 -10.57 8.95
CA GLN A 87 -7.59 -11.61 7.99
C GLN A 87 -6.14 -12.08 8.13
N ALA A 88 -5.33 -11.46 8.99
CA ALA A 88 -3.87 -11.70 9.08
C ALA A 88 -3.49 -13.17 9.22
N ALA A 89 -4.23 -13.95 10.02
CA ALA A 89 -3.95 -15.37 10.22
C ALA A 89 -4.08 -16.17 8.92
N SER A 90 -5.17 -15.95 8.18
CA SER A 90 -5.45 -16.60 6.89
C SER A 90 -4.45 -16.18 5.81
N LEU A 91 -4.09 -14.90 5.75
CA LEU A 91 -3.11 -14.37 4.79
C LEU A 91 -1.73 -14.98 5.00
N LYS A 92 -1.28 -15.09 6.26
CA LYS A 92 0.02 -15.70 6.58
C LYS A 92 0.07 -17.17 6.15
N MET A 93 -0.99 -17.94 6.40
CA MET A 93 -1.07 -19.33 5.96
C MET A 93 -1.02 -19.46 4.43
N ALA A 94 -1.77 -18.62 3.71
CA ALA A 94 -1.78 -18.62 2.24
C ALA A 94 -0.40 -18.24 1.65
N SER A 95 0.33 -17.31 2.28
CA SER A 95 1.66 -16.91 1.82
C SER A 95 2.76 -17.95 2.03
N GLN A 96 2.53 -18.97 2.87
CA GLN A 96 3.50 -20.04 3.15
C GLN A 96 3.29 -21.29 2.29
N GLN A 97 2.23 -21.31 1.47
CA GLN A 97 1.84 -22.45 0.63
C GLN A 97 2.20 -22.26 -0.86
N GLY A 98 2.79 -21.11 -1.22
CA GLY A 98 3.21 -20.75 -2.58
C GLY A 98 4.71 -20.60 -2.70
#